data_AF-A0A0C9ZI90-F1
#
_entry.id   AF-A0A0C9ZI90-F1
#
_cell.length_a   1.000
_cell.length_b   1.000
_cell.length_c   1.000
_cell.angle_alpha   90.00
_cell.angle_beta   90.00
_cell.angle_gamma   90.00
#
_symmetry.space_group_name_H-M   'P 1'
#
loop_
_entity.id
_entity.type
_entity.pdbx_description
1 polymer ?
#
loop_
_entity_poly.entity_id
_entity_poly.type
_entity_poly.pdbx_seq_one_letter_code
_entity_poly.pdbx_strand_id
1 'polypeptide(L)'
;IMRNDARRRATFGVTIENTQMNFWFTCMAITLVSKPFNFFVVRSEHLIYFFCSLAFANDNELGWDPTIQRVCVGCTVRYDITVCTDEGDLVYQITRVISDFSADALTGCGTRVFETCLKLQDGKLVKTAEPVVWKDSRRDCNQDREDIIFKQIYADHQGTGNWSGLVRTGL
;
A
#
# COMPACT_ATOMS: atom_id res chain seq x y z
N ILE A 1 -4.52 -11.47 0.03
CA ILE A 1 -4.55 -10.81 -1.30
C ILE A 1 -3.77 -9.49 -1.26
N MET A 2 -4.20 -8.46 -0.52
CA MET A 2 -3.50 -7.15 -0.46
C MET A 2 -2.08 -7.17 0.14
N ARG A 3 -1.78 -8.18 0.98
CA ARG A 3 -0.44 -8.36 1.57
C ARG A 3 0.62 -8.65 0.50
N ASN A 4 0.32 -9.54 -0.45
CA ASN A 4 1.33 -10.16 -1.31
C ASN A 4 1.48 -9.46 -2.67
N ASP A 5 0.45 -8.78 -3.17
CA ASP A 5 0.52 -8.06 -4.45
C ASP A 5 0.59 -6.56 -4.20
N ALA A 6 1.76 -5.96 -4.46
CA ALA A 6 2.01 -4.53 -4.26
C ALA A 6 1.05 -3.64 -5.05
N ARG A 7 0.44 -4.15 -6.11
CA ARG A 7 -0.54 -3.43 -6.94
C ARG A 7 -1.91 -3.29 -6.27
N ARG A 8 -2.19 -4.04 -5.21
CA ARG A 8 -3.54 -4.14 -4.64
C ARG A 8 -3.72 -3.14 -3.50
N ARG A 9 -4.51 -2.08 -3.74
CA ARG A 9 -4.84 -1.02 -2.77
C ARG A 9 -6.14 -1.28 -2.01
N ALA A 10 -7.08 -1.96 -2.65
CA ALA A 10 -8.34 -2.36 -2.04
C ALA A 10 -8.88 -3.66 -2.65
N THR A 11 -9.75 -4.35 -1.92
CA THR A 11 -10.44 -5.56 -2.37
C THR A 11 -11.90 -5.53 -1.98
N PHE A 12 -12.75 -5.94 -2.91
CA PHE A 12 -14.15 -6.24 -2.67
C PHE A 12 -14.33 -7.73 -2.51
N GLY A 13 -15.32 -8.14 -1.74
CA GLY A 13 -15.69 -9.53 -1.66
C GLY A 13 -17.10 -9.75 -1.17
N VAL A 14 -17.45 -11.03 -1.18
CA VAL A 14 -18.69 -11.55 -0.67
C VAL A 14 -18.36 -12.68 0.31
N THR A 15 -19.12 -12.79 1.40
CA THR A 15 -19.19 -14.02 2.20
C THR A 15 -20.61 -14.54 2.15
N ILE A 16 -20.78 -15.84 1.90
CA ILE A 16 -22.08 -16.50 1.86
C ILE A 16 -22.07 -17.62 2.90
N GLU A 17 -23.02 -17.59 3.82
CA GLU A 17 -23.26 -18.63 4.80
C GLU A 17 -24.74 -19.04 4.74
N ASN A 18 -24.99 -20.26 4.26
CA ASN A 18 -26.33 -20.75 3.98
C ASN A 18 -27.11 -19.80 3.05
N THR A 19 -28.13 -19.09 3.56
CA THR A 19 -28.93 -18.12 2.81
C THR A 19 -28.51 -16.68 3.06
N GLN A 20 -27.57 -16.44 3.99
CA GLN A 20 -27.11 -15.11 4.37
C GLN A 20 -25.87 -14.71 3.56
N MET A 21 -25.86 -13.48 3.08
CA MET A 21 -24.78 -12.90 2.31
C MET A 21 -24.31 -11.60 2.97
N ASN A 22 -23.01 -11.37 2.96
CA ASN A 22 -22.37 -10.14 3.40
C ASN A 22 -21.47 -9.60 2.29
N PHE A 23 -21.58 -8.31 2.00
CA PHE A 23 -20.62 -7.59 1.18
C PHE A 23 -19.50 -7.05 2.06
N TRP A 24 -18.27 -7.14 1.58
CA TRP A 24 -17.13 -6.52 2.23
C TRP A 24 -16.29 -5.72 1.24
N PHE A 25 -15.84 -4.57 1.72
CA PHE A 25 -14.82 -3.75 1.10
C PHE A 25 -13.68 -3.63 2.10
N THR A 26 -12.47 -3.89 1.66
CA THR A 26 -11.27 -3.72 2.49
C THR A 26 -10.26 -2.91 1.72
N CYS A 27 -9.65 -1.93 2.37
CA CYS A 27 -8.52 -1.20 1.84
C CYS A 27 -7.43 -1.10 2.91
N MET A 28 -6.37 -0.38 2.57
CA MET A 28 -5.25 -0.22 3.47
C MET A 28 -5.62 0.41 4.83
N ALA A 29 -6.67 1.22 4.92
CA ALA A 29 -7.08 1.87 6.17
C ALA A 29 -8.25 1.19 6.88
N ILE A 30 -9.23 0.66 6.15
CA ILE A 30 -10.51 0.25 6.72
C ILE A 30 -11.05 -1.02 6.09
N THR A 31 -11.80 -1.80 6.87
CA THR A 31 -12.67 -2.85 6.37
C THR A 31 -14.11 -2.51 6.71
N LEU A 32 -14.96 -2.46 5.69
CA LEU A 32 -16.39 -2.24 5.79
C LEU A 32 -17.10 -3.54 5.44
N VAL A 33 -18.08 -3.92 6.27
CA VAL A 33 -18.90 -5.13 6.06
C VAL A 33 -20.36 -4.73 6.16
N SER A 34 -21.19 -5.16 5.22
CA SER A 34 -22.63 -4.95 5.28
C SER A 34 -23.25 -5.76 6.43
N LYS A 35 -24.47 -5.41 6.84
CA LYS A 35 -25.27 -6.34 7.62
C LYS A 35 -25.57 -7.60 6.78
N PRO A 36 -25.65 -8.80 7.41
CA PRO A 36 -26.08 -10.00 6.71
C PRO A 36 -27.49 -9.82 6.15
N PHE A 37 -27.71 -10.30 4.92
CA PHE A 37 -29.02 -10.29 4.30
C PHE A 37 -29.30 -11.60 3.57
N ASN A 38 -30.58 -11.98 3.50
CA ASN A 38 -31.00 -13.17 2.77
C ASN A 38 -31.03 -12.90 1.26
N PHE A 39 -30.10 -13.49 0.51
CA PHE A 39 -29.97 -13.24 -0.92
C PHE A 39 -31.10 -13.85 -1.78
N PHE A 40 -31.94 -14.73 -1.23
CA PHE A 40 -33.15 -15.23 -1.88
C PHE A 40 -34.32 -14.24 -1.79
N VAL A 41 -34.32 -13.36 -0.78
CA VAL A 41 -35.41 -12.41 -0.51
C VAL A 41 -35.10 -11.03 -1.11
N VAL A 42 -33.83 -10.65 -1.14
CA VAL A 42 -33.39 -9.40 -1.78
C VAL A 42 -33.68 -9.46 -3.28
N ARG A 43 -34.13 -8.33 -3.86
CA ARG A 43 -34.35 -8.21 -5.30
C ARG A 43 -33.08 -8.62 -6.05
N SER A 44 -33.19 -9.65 -6.89
CA SER A 44 -32.07 -10.19 -7.67
C SER A 44 -31.36 -9.13 -8.51
N GLU A 45 -32.09 -8.09 -8.95
CA GLU A 45 -31.57 -6.92 -9.66
C GLU A 45 -30.39 -6.24 -8.94
N HIS A 46 -30.42 -6.11 -7.61
CA HIS A 46 -29.33 -5.47 -6.86
C HIS A 46 -28.07 -6.34 -6.81
N LEU A 47 -28.25 -7.66 -6.71
CA LEU A 47 -27.15 -8.61 -6.75
C LEU A 47 -26.51 -8.64 -8.14
N ILE A 48 -27.35 -8.70 -9.18
CA ILE A 48 -26.91 -8.65 -10.57
C ILE A 48 -26.15 -7.34 -10.80
N TYR A 49 -26.70 -6.20 -10.37
CA TYR A 49 -26.04 -4.91 -10.51
C TYR A 49 -24.67 -4.90 -9.83
N PHE A 50 -24.58 -5.37 -8.58
CA PHE A 50 -23.30 -5.44 -7.86
C PHE A 50 -22.26 -6.28 -8.61
N PHE A 51 -22.61 -7.49 -9.04
CA PHE A 51 -21.67 -8.36 -9.77
C PHE A 51 -21.31 -7.79 -11.13
N CYS A 52 -22.25 -7.16 -11.84
CA CYS A 52 -21.96 -6.44 -13.08
C CYS A 52 -21.01 -5.26 -12.82
N SER A 53 -21.22 -4.47 -11.76
CA SER A 53 -20.31 -3.39 -11.39
C SER A 53 -18.90 -3.91 -11.15
N LEU A 54 -18.74 -5.05 -10.47
CA LEU A 54 -17.41 -5.65 -10.30
C LEU A 54 -16.82 -6.23 -11.59
N ALA A 55 -17.65 -6.84 -12.44
CA ALA A 55 -17.19 -7.46 -13.68
C ALA A 55 -16.75 -6.45 -14.75
N PHE A 56 -17.39 -5.27 -14.77
CA PHE A 56 -17.14 -4.22 -15.76
C PHE A 56 -16.35 -3.03 -15.20
N ALA A 57 -16.04 -3.01 -13.91
CA ALA A 57 -15.16 -2.00 -13.33
C ALA A 57 -13.75 -2.09 -13.93
N ASN A 58 -13.13 -0.93 -14.14
CA ASN A 58 -11.74 -0.87 -14.55
C ASN A 58 -10.78 -1.21 -13.38
N ASP A 59 -9.50 -1.39 -13.70
CA ASP A 59 -8.50 -1.79 -12.72
C ASP A 59 -8.44 -0.85 -11.49
N ASN A 60 -8.50 0.46 -11.73
CA ASN A 60 -8.47 1.45 -10.65
C ASN A 60 -9.72 1.37 -9.75
N GLU A 61 -10.90 1.24 -10.35
CA GLU A 61 -12.17 1.05 -9.64
C GLU A 61 -12.20 -0.24 -8.82
N LEU A 62 -11.53 -1.30 -9.31
CA LEU A 62 -11.34 -2.55 -8.59
C LEU A 62 -10.27 -2.48 -7.49
N GLY A 63 -9.62 -1.33 -7.31
CA GLY A 63 -8.61 -1.12 -6.28
C GLY A 63 -7.22 -1.59 -6.67
N TRP A 64 -6.91 -1.69 -7.96
CA TRP A 64 -5.55 -1.84 -8.45
C TRP A 64 -4.87 -0.47 -8.60
N ASP A 65 -3.55 -0.43 -8.36
CA ASP A 65 -2.74 0.74 -8.65
C ASP A 65 -2.29 0.72 -10.13
N PRO A 66 -2.77 1.63 -11.00
CA PRO A 66 -2.39 1.66 -12.40
C PRO A 66 -0.92 2.05 -12.62
N THR A 67 -0.27 2.68 -11.63
CA THR A 67 1.14 3.09 -11.70
C THR A 67 2.10 1.94 -11.45
N ILE A 68 1.62 0.79 -10.96
CA ILE A 68 2.46 -0.39 -10.69
C ILE A 68 2.06 -1.51 -11.65
N GLN A 69 2.97 -1.85 -12.56
CA GLN A 69 2.76 -2.88 -13.57
C GLN A 69 3.52 -4.15 -13.21
N ARG A 70 2.85 -5.30 -13.31
CA ARG A 70 3.48 -6.60 -13.10
C ARG A 70 4.18 -7.01 -14.39
N VAL A 71 5.47 -7.33 -14.31
CA VAL A 71 6.30 -7.73 -15.45
C VAL A 71 6.95 -9.09 -15.21
N CYS A 72 7.18 -9.85 -16.28
CA CYS A 72 7.91 -11.11 -16.22
C CYS A 72 9.30 -10.92 -16.80
N VAL A 73 10.34 -11.10 -15.99
CA VAL A 73 11.74 -11.08 -16.44
C VAL A 73 12.30 -12.49 -16.29
N GLY A 74 12.42 -13.20 -17.41
CA GLY A 74 12.68 -14.65 -17.41
C GLY A 74 11.53 -15.40 -16.74
N CYS A 75 11.84 -16.23 -15.74
CA CYS A 75 10.84 -16.97 -14.95
C CYS A 75 10.43 -16.25 -13.65
N THR A 76 10.88 -15.02 -13.43
CA THR A 76 10.61 -14.26 -12.19
C THR A 76 9.64 -13.13 -12.44
N VAL A 77 8.61 -13.05 -11.60
CA VAL A 77 7.68 -11.92 -11.57
C VAL A 77 8.35 -10.74 -10.87
N ARG A 78 8.33 -9.57 -11.49
CA ARG A 78 8.77 -8.29 -10.95
C ARG A 78 7.69 -7.23 -11.14
N TYR A 79 7.95 -6.03 -10.63
CA TYR A 79 7.06 -4.90 -10.77
C TYR A 79 7.82 -3.69 -11.30
N ASP A 80 7.22 -2.99 -12.25
CA ASP A 80 7.65 -1.69 -12.71
C ASP A 80 6.73 -0.63 -12.08
N ILE A 81 7.31 0.42 -11.53
CA ILE A 81 6.62 1.53 -10.87
C ILE A 81 6.83 2.79 -11.70
N THR A 82 5.76 3.40 -12.16
CA THR A 82 5.77 4.67 -12.88
C THR A 82 5.64 5.84 -11.92
N VAL A 83 6.58 6.77 -12.00
CA VAL A 83 6.59 8.02 -11.23
C VAL A 83 6.43 9.17 -12.21
N CYS A 84 5.30 9.87 -12.13
CA CYS A 84 5.06 11.07 -12.91
C CYS A 84 5.84 12.24 -12.29
N THR A 85 6.73 12.85 -13.07
CA THR A 85 7.47 14.06 -12.69
C THR A 85 7.13 15.19 -13.65
N ASP A 86 7.49 16.43 -13.29
CA ASP A 86 7.31 17.59 -14.18
C ASP A 86 8.09 17.46 -15.50
N GLU A 87 9.15 16.65 -15.51
CA GLU A 87 10.03 16.39 -16.66
C GLU A 87 9.58 15.17 -17.49
N GLY A 88 8.55 14.45 -17.04
CA GLY A 88 8.01 13.25 -17.66
C GLY A 88 7.95 12.04 -16.72
N ASP A 89 7.49 10.92 -17.26
CA ASP A 89 7.34 9.67 -16.51
C ASP A 89 8.67 8.91 -16.42
N LEU A 90 9.06 8.58 -15.19
CA LEU A 90 10.19 7.69 -14.89
C LEU A 90 9.68 6.32 -14.47
N VAL A 91 10.33 5.26 -14.94
CA VAL A 91 9.94 3.88 -14.60
C VAL A 91 11.05 3.21 -13.80
N TYR A 92 10.70 2.70 -12.62
CA TYR A 92 11.61 1.98 -11.74
C TYR A 92 11.19 0.52 -11.65
N GLN A 93 12.11 -0.41 -11.91
CA GLN A 93 11.85 -1.83 -11.71
C GLN A 93 12.31 -2.27 -10.33
N ILE A 94 11.43 -2.98 -9.61
CA ILE A 94 11.79 -3.67 -8.37
C ILE A 94 12.74 -4.82 -8.68
N THR A 95 13.96 -4.75 -8.14
CA THR A 95 14.99 -5.78 -8.28
C THR A 95 14.94 -6.79 -7.14
N ARG A 96 14.70 -6.30 -5.91
CA ARG A 96 14.71 -7.11 -4.69
C ARG A 96 13.83 -6.50 -3.59
N VAL A 97 13.28 -7.35 -2.73
CA VAL A 97 12.63 -6.94 -1.47
C VAL A 97 13.71 -6.77 -0.40
N ILE A 98 13.85 -5.57 0.15
CA ILE A 98 14.76 -5.27 1.27
C ILE A 98 14.06 -5.64 2.59
N SER A 99 12.80 -5.26 2.73
CA SER A 99 11.98 -5.55 3.91
C SER A 99 10.52 -5.66 3.51
N ASP A 100 9.81 -6.65 4.02
CA ASP A 100 8.36 -6.81 3.86
C ASP A 100 7.76 -7.07 5.24
N PHE A 101 7.58 -5.98 5.98
CA PHE A 101 6.97 -6.03 7.30
C PHE A 101 5.50 -5.62 7.17
N SER A 102 4.62 -6.62 7.11
CA SER A 102 3.17 -6.41 7.17
C SER A 102 2.66 -6.94 8.49
N ALA A 103 1.71 -6.24 9.10
CA ALA A 103 0.81 -6.88 10.06
C ALA A 103 0.12 -8.07 9.36
N ASP A 104 -0.02 -9.20 10.03
CA ASP A 104 -0.80 -10.35 9.56
C ASP A 104 -2.32 -10.02 9.47
N ALA A 105 -2.72 -8.86 9.99
CA ALA A 105 -4.09 -8.38 10.00
C ALA A 105 -4.51 -7.77 8.64
N LEU A 106 -5.81 -7.88 8.32
CA LEU A 106 -6.42 -7.27 7.13
C LEU A 106 -6.26 -5.73 7.11
N THR A 107 -6.21 -5.12 8.29
CA THR A 107 -6.03 -3.68 8.53
C THR A 107 -4.80 -3.43 9.40
N GLY A 108 -4.21 -2.24 9.31
CA GLY A 108 -3.11 -1.81 10.17
C GLY A 108 -1.87 -1.35 9.41
N CYS A 109 -0.85 -0.94 10.17
CA CYS A 109 0.40 -0.44 9.61
C CYS A 109 1.18 -1.56 8.91
N GLY A 110 1.82 -1.20 7.81
CA GLY A 110 2.68 -2.10 7.06
C GLY A 110 3.72 -1.27 6.31
N THR A 111 4.89 -1.83 6.09
CA THR A 111 5.93 -1.17 5.30
C THR A 111 6.63 -2.20 4.45
N ARG A 112 6.64 -1.93 3.16
CA ARG A 112 7.47 -2.66 2.20
C ARG A 112 8.56 -1.74 1.71
N VAL A 113 9.77 -2.27 1.70
CA VAL A 113 10.96 -1.58 1.25
C VAL A 113 11.55 -2.41 0.14
N PHE A 114 11.69 -1.80 -1.03
CA PHE A 114 12.22 -2.43 -2.22
C PHE A 114 13.50 -1.75 -2.66
N GLU A 115 14.40 -2.53 -3.21
CA GLU A 115 15.48 -2.03 -4.05
C GLU A 115 14.93 -1.89 -5.48
N THR A 116 15.15 -0.75 -6.11
CA THR A 116 14.68 -0.46 -7.46
C THR A 116 15.79 0.10 -8.33
N CYS A 117 15.70 -0.16 -9.62
CA CYS A 117 16.60 0.41 -10.63
C CYS A 117 15.81 1.18 -11.67
N LEU A 118 16.35 2.31 -12.11
CA LEU A 118 15.77 3.07 -13.21
C LEU A 118 15.80 2.23 -14.51
N LYS A 119 14.67 2.23 -15.21
CA LYS A 119 14.50 1.57 -16.50
C LYS A 119 14.47 2.63 -17.59
N LEU A 120 15.31 2.46 -18.61
CA LEU A 120 15.28 3.31 -19.81
C LEU A 120 13.99 3.06 -20.60
N GLN A 121 13.65 4.02 -21.46
CA GLN A 121 12.51 3.88 -22.38
C GLN A 121 12.62 2.66 -23.31
N ASP A 122 13.84 2.16 -23.58
CA ASP A 122 14.06 0.93 -24.36
C ASP A 122 13.79 -0.38 -23.57
N GLY A 123 13.33 -0.24 -22.32
CA GLY A 123 12.99 -1.33 -21.43
C GLY A 123 14.19 -1.98 -20.74
N LYS A 124 15.42 -1.50 -20.96
CA LYS A 124 16.61 -2.01 -20.26
C LYS A 124 16.84 -1.27 -18.95
N LEU A 125 17.34 -2.00 -17.96
CA LEU A 125 17.80 -1.40 -16.71
C LEU A 125 19.06 -0.56 -16.98
N VAL A 126 19.11 0.64 -16.43
CA VAL A 126 20.31 1.49 -16.46
C VAL A 126 21.35 0.83 -15.56
N LYS A 127 22.29 0.08 -16.15
CA LYS A 127 23.33 -0.64 -15.40
C LYS A 127 24.26 0.27 -14.58
N THR A 128 24.34 1.54 -14.96
CA THR A 128 25.19 2.55 -14.32
C THR A 128 24.46 3.35 -13.23
N ALA A 129 23.13 3.24 -13.14
CA ALA A 129 22.37 3.95 -12.13
C ALA A 129 22.52 3.25 -10.78
N GLU A 130 22.80 4.02 -9.74
CA GLU A 130 22.79 3.50 -8.37
C GLU A 130 21.37 3.02 -8.01
N PRO A 131 21.23 1.85 -7.37
CA PRO A 131 19.93 1.38 -6.90
C PRO A 131 19.30 2.37 -5.92
N VAL A 132 18.00 2.57 -6.06
CA VAL A 132 17.22 3.47 -5.19
C VAL A 132 16.37 2.63 -4.25
N VAL A 133 16.10 3.15 -3.06
CA VAL A 133 15.21 2.51 -2.10
C VAL A 133 13.79 3.04 -2.29
N TRP A 134 12.86 2.17 -2.63
CA TRP A 134 11.43 2.49 -2.67
C TRP A 134 10.77 2.05 -1.38
N LYS A 135 10.19 2.99 -0.64
CA LYS A 135 9.42 2.72 0.58
C LYS A 135 7.94 2.88 0.33
N ASP A 136 7.23 1.78 0.31
CA ASP A 136 5.77 1.72 0.30
C ASP A 136 5.26 1.62 1.74
N SER A 137 4.80 2.75 2.27
CA SER A 137 4.36 2.88 3.67
C SER A 137 2.84 2.90 3.76
N ARG A 138 2.30 1.96 4.54
CA ARG A 138 0.89 1.87 4.92
C ARG A 138 0.74 2.42 6.33
N ARG A 139 0.03 3.54 6.45
CA ARG A 139 -0.29 4.18 7.72
C ARG A 139 -1.72 3.88 8.13
N ASP A 140 -1.93 3.78 9.44
CA ASP A 140 -3.26 3.82 10.01
C ASP A 140 -3.80 5.26 9.96
N CYS A 141 -5.12 5.43 9.95
CA CYS A 141 -5.75 6.75 9.87
C CYS A 141 -5.43 7.64 11.08
N ASN A 142 -5.06 7.02 12.21
CA ASN A 142 -4.72 7.70 13.46
C ASN A 142 -3.20 8.00 13.61
N GLN A 143 -2.38 7.72 12.58
CA GLN A 143 -0.93 7.92 12.66
C GLN A 143 -0.48 9.11 11.80
N ASP A 144 0.33 9.99 12.41
CA ASP A 144 0.94 11.12 11.71
C ASP A 144 1.86 10.67 10.56
N ARG A 145 2.12 11.60 9.64
CA ARG A 145 3.09 11.33 8.57
C ARG A 145 4.49 11.17 9.15
N GLU A 146 5.26 10.28 8.54
CA GLU A 146 6.64 10.03 8.96
C GLU A 146 7.51 11.29 8.91
N ASP A 147 7.28 12.20 7.97
CA ASP A 147 7.97 13.49 7.92
C ASP A 147 7.62 14.41 9.10
N ILE A 148 6.39 14.32 9.61
CA ILE A 148 5.95 15.05 10.82
C ILE A 148 6.61 14.45 12.05
N ILE A 149 6.57 13.12 12.16
CA ILE A 149 7.20 12.37 13.27
C ILE A 149 8.70 12.66 13.32
N PHE A 150 9.39 12.63 12.18
CA PHE A 150 10.82 12.94 12.14
C PHE A 150 11.10 14.38 12.55
N LYS A 151 10.34 15.37 12.08
CA LYS A 151 10.50 16.77 12.51
C LYS A 151 10.35 16.90 14.03
N GLN A 152 9.38 16.20 14.62
CA GLN A 152 9.19 16.19 16.08
C GLN A 152 10.39 15.57 16.80
N ILE A 153 10.86 14.40 16.36
CA ILE A 153 12.03 13.72 16.95
C ILE A 153 13.27 14.61 16.87
N TYR A 154 13.50 15.27 15.73
CA TYR A 154 14.63 16.20 15.58
C TYR A 154 14.49 17.42 16.50
N ALA A 155 13.30 18.00 16.63
CA ALA A 155 13.06 19.11 17.55
C ALA A 155 13.33 18.71 19.02
N ASP A 156 12.86 17.53 19.44
CA ASP A 156 13.06 17.01 20.80
C ASP A 156 14.54 16.71 21.08
N HIS A 157 15.28 16.16 20.11
CA HIS A 157 16.73 15.96 20.23
C HIS A 157 17.48 17.30 20.36
N GLN A 158 17.07 18.35 19.65
CA GLN A 158 17.72 19.67 19.77
C GLN A 158 17.36 20.37 21.09
N GLY A 159 16.16 20.12 21.63
CA GLY A 159 15.72 20.65 22.92
C GLY A 159 16.36 19.97 24.15
N THR A 160 16.85 18.73 24.00
CA THR A 160 17.49 17.98 25.09
C THR A 160 18.96 18.32 25.34
N GLY A 161 19.57 19.17 24.49
CA GLY A 161 20.93 19.68 24.68
C GLY A 161 21.13 20.63 25.87
N ASN A 162 20.07 20.98 26.61
CA ASN A 162 20.11 21.95 27.72
C ASN A 162 20.12 21.33 29.13
N TRP A 163 20.34 20.01 29.26
CA TRP A 163 20.40 19.32 30.56
C TRP A 163 21.79 19.29 31.22
N SER A 164 22.71 20.18 30.84
CA SER A 164 24.05 20.31 31.46
C SER A 164 24.06 21.12 32.77
N GLY A 165 22.90 21.53 33.30
CA GLY A 165 22.80 22.43 34.47
C GLY A 165 22.50 21.79 35.84
N LEU A 166 22.24 20.48 35.93
CA LEU A 166 21.78 19.85 37.19
C LEU A 166 22.75 18.79 37.72
N VAL A 167 24.04 19.13 37.79
CA VAL A 167 24.96 18.51 38.76
C VAL A 167 25.78 19.62 39.39
N ARG A 168 25.26 20.26 40.44
CA ARG A 168 26.02 20.72 41.61
C ARG A 168 25.13 21.36 42.67
N THR A 169 25.59 21.19 43.92
CA THR A 169 25.01 21.54 45.23
C THR A 169 23.99 20.52 45.74
N GLY A 170 24.19 19.82 46.86
CA GLY A 170 25.26 19.87 47.86
C GLY A 170 24.67 19.52 49.23
N LEU A 171 25.35 18.58 49.92
CA LEU A 171 25.17 18.11 51.30
C LEU A 171 23.96 17.19 51.57
#